data_AF-A0A5M5D389-F1
#
_entry.id   AF-A0A5M5D389-F1
#
_cell.length_a   1.000
_cell.length_b   1.000
_cell.length_c   1.000
_cell.angle_alpha   90.00
_cell.angle_beta   90.00
_cell.angle_gamma   90.00
#
_symmetry.space_group_name_H-M   'P 1'
#
loop_
_entity.id
_entity.type
_entity.pdbx_description
1 polymer ?
#
loop_
_entity_poly.entity_id
_entity_poly.type
_entity_poly.pdbx_seq_one_letter_code
_entity_poly.pdbx_strand_id
1 'polypeptide(L)' 'MKQRNIIIGDNTPSFRLIASEGKVLQRVSDGNIFGPEIYLGYTYYINGEKLSEAMLELPEHFIEIDAPKEYVYEIDK' A
#
# COMPACT_ATOMS: atom_id res chain seq x y z
N MET A 1 9.06 5.64 -6.25
CA MET A 1 7.59 5.48 -6.17
C MET A 1 6.87 6.40 -7.15
N LYS A 2 5.89 5.86 -7.88
CA LYS A 2 4.98 6.63 -8.74
C LYS A 2 3.59 6.69 -8.11
N GLN A 3 3.01 7.89 -8.07
CA GLN A 3 1.66 8.15 -7.56
C GLN A 3 0.73 8.52 -8.71
N ARG A 4 -0.51 8.03 -8.69
CA ARG A 4 -1.56 8.44 -9.61
C ARG A 4 -2.88 8.61 -8.87
N ASN A 5 -3.51 9.76 -9.04
CA ASN A 5 -4.89 9.97 -8.62
C ASN A 5 -5.78 9.17 -9.57
N ILE A 6 -6.65 8.36 -9.00
CA ILE A 6 -7.57 7.51 -9.74
C ILE A 6 -8.95 7.56 -9.09
N ILE A 7 -9.94 7.10 -9.84
CA ILE A 7 -11.28 6.89 -9.36
C ILE A 7 -11.56 5.39 -9.40
N ILE A 8 -12.07 4.84 -8.31
CA ILE A 8 -12.47 3.43 -8.19
C ILE A 8 -13.99 3.33 -8.04
N GLY A 9 -14.59 2.35 -8.72
CA GLY A 9 -16.01 2.01 -8.57
C GLY A 9 -16.97 3.21 -8.71
N ASP A 10 -17.68 3.51 -7.63
CA ASP A 10 -18.76 4.48 -7.46
C ASP A 10 -18.31 5.95 -7.40
N ASN A 11 -17.28 6.32 -8.15
CA ASN A 11 -16.62 7.62 -8.10
C ASN A 11 -15.81 7.90 -6.82
N THR A 12 -15.42 6.87 -6.07
CA THR A 12 -14.56 7.05 -4.90
C THR A 12 -13.15 7.45 -5.34
N PRO A 13 -12.62 8.61 -4.90
CA PRO A 13 -11.25 8.99 -5.19
C PRO A 13 -10.27 8.10 -4.40
N SER A 14 -9.22 7.66 -5.10
CA SER A 14 -8.16 6.82 -4.54
C SER A 14 -6.81 7.22 -5.12
N PHE A 15 -5.74 6.81 -4.44
CA PHE A 15 -4.39 6.92 -4.95
C PHE A 15 -3.89 5.53 -5.33
N ARG A 16 -3.39 5.39 -6.55
CA ARG A 16 -2.62 4.22 -6.95
C ARG A 16 -1.14 4.50 -6.72
N LEU A 17 -0.51 3.68 -5.89
CA LEU A 17 0.94 3.69 -5.68
C LEU A 17 1.57 2.51 -6.39
N ILE A 18 2.67 2.78 -7.10
CA ILE A 18 3.49 1.76 -7.77
C ILE A 18 4.93 1.94 -7.30
N ALA A 19 5.48 0.89 -6.71
CA ALA A 19 6.88 0.83 -6.30
C ALA A 19 7.81 0.76 -7.52
N SER A 20 9.06 1.17 -7.34
CA SER A 20 10.14 0.87 -8.26
C SER A 20 10.35 -0.65 -8.43
N GLU A 21 10.94 -1.05 -9.56
CA GLU A 21 11.25 -2.46 -9.84
C GLU A 21 12.10 -3.09 -8.72
N GLY A 22 11.76 -4.32 -8.35
CA GLY A 22 12.41 -5.05 -7.26
C GLY A 22 12.06 -4.56 -5.85
N LYS A 23 11.11 -3.62 -5.72
CA LYS A 23 10.66 -3.07 -4.43
C LYS A 23 9.19 -3.33 -4.15
N VAL A 24 8.85 -3.21 -2.87
CA VAL A 24 7.48 -3.28 -2.36
C VAL A 24 7.16 -2.07 -1.48
N LEU A 25 5.88 -1.83 -1.25
CA LEU A 25 5.40 -0.73 -0.42
C LEU A 25 5.20 -1.20 1.01
N GLN A 26 5.72 -0.46 1.98
CA GLN A 26 5.55 -0.72 3.40
C GLN A 26 4.86 0.49 4.06
N ARG A 27 3.85 0.24 4.90
CA ARG A 27 3.23 1.30 5.71
C ARG A 27 4.11 1.63 6.90
N VAL A 28 4.43 2.91 7.08
CA VAL A 28 5.39 3.37 8.10
C VAL A 28 4.88 3.14 9.53
N SER A 29 3.58 3.26 9.75
CA SER A 29 3.00 3.24 11.11
C SER A 29 3.06 1.87 11.79
N ASP A 30 3.06 0.78 11.03
CA ASP A 30 3.04 -0.59 11.56
C ASP A 30 4.03 -1.54 10.88
N GLY A 31 4.78 -1.07 9.89
CA GLY A 31 5.74 -1.89 9.15
C GLY A 31 5.09 -2.94 8.26
N ASN A 32 3.77 -2.90 8.05
CA ASN A 32 3.08 -3.90 7.26
C ASN A 32 3.53 -3.79 5.78
N ILE A 33 3.95 -4.93 5.22
CA ILE A 33 4.47 -5.02 3.85
C ILE A 33 3.31 -5.37 2.92
N PHE A 34 3.15 -4.54 1.91
CA PHE A 34 2.23 -4.75 0.81
C PHE A 34 3.00 -5.17 -0.44
N GLY A 35 2.31 -5.33 -1.57
CA GLY A 35 2.93 -5.67 -2.85
C GLY A 35 3.63 -4.49 -3.54
N PRO A 36 4.07 -4.68 -4.79
CA PRO A 36 4.65 -3.62 -5.62
C PRO A 36 3.63 -2.58 -6.08
N GLU A 37 2.33 -2.86 -5.93
CA GLU A 37 1.23 -1.96 -6.29
C GLU A 37 0.13 -2.03 -5.23
N ILE A 38 -0.35 -0.86 -4.79
CA ILE A 38 -1.52 -0.73 -3.90
C ILE A 38 -2.45 0.40 -4.34
N TYR A 39 -3.71 0.25 -3.95
CA TYR A 39 -4.77 1.26 -4.10
C TYR A 39 -5.13 1.74 -2.70
N LEU A 40 -4.92 3.03 -2.42
CA LEU A 40 -5.17 3.59 -1.11
C LEU A 40 -6.65 3.81 -0.88
N GLY A 41 -7.08 3.64 0.37
CA GLY A 41 -8.45 3.85 0.80
C GLY A 41 -8.52 4.08 2.30
N TYR A 42 -9.67 3.78 2.90
CA TYR A 42 -9.81 3.84 4.35
C TYR A 42 -9.28 2.57 5.01
N THR A 43 -8.39 2.73 5.99
CA THR A 43 -8.00 1.65 6.89
C THR A 43 -8.78 1.73 8.20
N TYR A 44 -9.12 0.57 8.73
CA TYR A 44 -9.81 0.40 10.01
C TYR A 44 -8.91 -0.21 11.08
N TYR A 45 -7.69 -0.61 10.70
CA TYR A 45 -6.73 -1.28 11.57
C TYR A 45 -5.31 -0.79 11.30
N ILE A 46 -4.54 -0.63 12.38
CA ILE A 46 -3.10 -0.35 12.33
C ILE A 46 -2.45 -1.28 13.34
N ASN A 47 -1.38 -1.98 12.94
CA ASN A 47 -0.68 -2.94 13.81
C ASN A 47 -1.62 -4.01 14.44
N GLY A 48 -2.66 -4.41 13.72
CA GLY A 48 -3.68 -5.36 14.20
C GLY A 48 -4.71 -4.78 15.18
N GLU A 49 -4.59 -3.51 15.59
CA GLU A 49 -5.53 -2.83 16.48
C GLU A 49 -6.62 -2.11 15.69
N LYS A 50 -7.88 -2.24 16.13
CA LYS A 50 -9.02 -1.55 15.52
C LYS A 50 -8.99 -0.07 15.88
N LEU A 51 -9.06 0.79 14.87
CA LEU A 51 -9.18 2.24 15.06
C LEU A 51 -10.58 2.62 15.55
N SER A 52 -10.66 3.68 16.36
CA SER A 52 -11.94 4.26 16.79
C SER A 52 -12.73 4.84 15.62
N GLU A 53 -12.01 5.39 14.63
CA GLU A 53 -12.55 5.93 13.39
C GLU A 53 -11.67 5.47 12.22
N ALA A 54 -12.28 5.29 11.05
CA ALA A 54 -11.54 4.91 9.85
C ALA A 54 -10.61 6.06 9.41
N MET A 55 -9.38 5.73 9.03
CA MET A 55 -8.39 6.70 8.57
C MET A 55 -8.18 6.57 7.06
N LEU A 56 -8.25 7.68 6.32
CA LEU A 56 -7.88 7.69 4.91
C LEU A 56 -6.36 7.55 4.78
N GLU A 57 -5.92 6.56 4.01
CA GLU A 57 -4.51 6.36 3.72
C GLU A 57 -4.04 7.31 2.62
N LEU A 58 -2.90 7.96 2.87
CA LEU A 58 -2.26 8.89 1.97
C LEU A 58 -0.91 8.33 1.49
N PRO A 59 -0.40 8.76 0.33
CA PRO A 59 0.88 8.29 -0.18
C PRO A 59 2.05 8.45 0.80
N GLU A 60 2.03 9.47 1.65
CA GLU A 60 3.05 9.77 2.67
C GLU A 60 3.11 8.73 3.80
N HIS A 61 2.09 7.89 3.95
CA HIS A 61 2.09 6.80 4.93
C HIS A 61 2.93 5.59 4.48
N PHE A 62 3.43 5.60 3.25
CA PHE A 62 4.13 4.47 2.65
C PHE A 62 5.55 4.83 2.21
N ILE A 63 6.44 3.86 2.35
CA ILE A 63 7.81 3.90 1.83
C ILE A 63 8.06 2.69 0.93
N GLU A 64 9.09 2.79 0.09
CA GLU A 64 9.58 1.63 -0.65
C GLU A 64 10.68 0.92 0.14
N ILE A 65 10.60 -0.40 0.20
CA ILE A 65 11.65 -1.27 0.69
C ILE A 65 12.00 -2.30 -0.39
N ASP A 66 13.18 -2.91 -0.32
CA ASP A 66 13.53 -4.01 -1.20
C ASP A 66 12.56 -5.18 -1.00
N ALA A 67 12.11 -5.79 -2.10
CA ALA A 67 11.17 -6.89 -2.05
C ALA A 67 11.77 -8.08 -1.26
N PRO A 68 11.05 -8.62 -0.25
CA PRO A 68 11.47 -9.85 0.40
C PRO A 68 11.58 -10.97 -0.63
N LYS A 69 12.53 -11.89 -0.43
CA LYS A 69 12.77 -12.99 -1.37
C LYS A 69 11.51 -13.81 -1.63
N GLU A 70 10.65 -14.00 -0.63
CA GLU A 70 9.40 -14.74 -0.77
C GLU A 70 8.44 -14.13 -1.84
N TYR A 71 8.41 -12.80 -1.98
CA TYR A 71 7.55 -12.13 -2.97
C TYR A 71 8.02 -12.33 -4.42
N VAL A 72 9.30 -12.59 -4.64
CA VAL A 72 9.86 -12.80 -5.98
C VAL A 72 9.45 -14.18 -6.53
N TYR A 73 9.36 -15.19 -5.66
CA TYR A 73 9.06 -16.57 -6.06
C TYR A 73 7.58 -16.85 -6.39
N GLU A 74 6.66 -15.96 -6.01
CA GLU A 74 5.23 -16.10 -6.35
C GLU A 74 4.90 -15.58 -7.75
N ILE A 75 5.76 -14.75 -8.35
CA ILE A 75 5.57 -14.17 -9.68
C ILE A 75 6.04 -15.14 -10.78
N ASP A 76 6.97 -16.05 -10.46
CA ASP A 76 7.58 -17.02 -11.39
C ASP A 76 6.88 -18.41 -11.41
N LYS A 77 5.69 -18.55 -10.82
CA LYS A 77 4.88 -19.79 -10.85
C LYS A 77 3.63 -19.66 -11.70
#